data_AF-A0A973HNA9-F1
#
_entry.id   AF-A0A973HNA9-F1
#
_cell.length_a   1.000
_cell.length_b   1.000
_cell.length_c   1.000
_cell.angle_alpha   90.00
_cell.angle_beta   90.00
_cell.angle_gamma   90.00
#
_symmetry.space_group_name_H-M   'P 1'
#
loop_
_entity.id
_entity.type
_entity.pdbx_description
1 polymer ?
#
loop_
_entity_poly.entity_id
_entity_poly.type
_entity_poly.pdbx_seq_one_letter_code
_entity_poly.pdbx_strand_id
1 'polypeptide(L)'
;MSDGSDILSAVDAWEAELTNVQSAVIDKDYDALRQASSRSGKQYHIIHKVIRNGSIEDKSLRTRLTELATSWLKIQETMKEWMTEVETELDAVSAKNKLKKKMNKTYHNFQDTSGTHVKLRAE
;
A
#
# COMPACT_ATOMS: atom_id res chain seq x y z
N MET A 1 -35.76 16.75 1.07
CA MET A 1 -34.80 17.57 1.84
C MET A 1 -33.96 16.67 2.76
N SER A 2 -33.13 15.77 2.21
CA SER A 2 -32.32 14.81 3.00
C SER A 2 -30.82 14.88 2.68
N ASP A 3 -30.45 15.31 1.48
CA ASP A 3 -29.08 15.17 0.95
C ASP A 3 -28.01 15.99 1.70
N GLY A 4 -28.40 17.06 2.40
CA GLY A 4 -27.48 17.93 3.15
C GLY A 4 -26.95 17.33 4.46
N SER A 5 -27.74 16.49 5.14
CA SER A 5 -27.31 15.79 6.37
C SER A 5 -26.35 14.64 6.06
N ASP A 6 -26.55 14.00 4.90
CA ASP A 6 -25.78 12.84 4.46
C ASP A 6 -24.38 13.23 4.01
N ILE A 7 -24.20 14.41 3.39
CA ILE A 7 -22.87 14.89 2.99
C ILE A 7 -22.02 15.32 4.18
N LEU A 8 -22.59 16.02 5.18
CA LEU A 8 -21.82 16.43 6.36
C LEU A 8 -21.32 15.22 7.14
N SER A 9 -22.20 14.23 7.34
CA SER A 9 -21.83 12.96 7.97
C SER A 9 -20.74 12.21 7.19
N ALA A 10 -20.83 12.22 5.85
CA ALA A 10 -19.81 11.60 5.00
C ALA A 10 -18.46 12.35 5.07
N VAL A 11 -18.47 13.68 5.18
CA VAL A 11 -17.26 14.50 5.34
C VAL A 11 -16.60 14.26 6.69
N ASP A 12 -17.37 14.25 7.78
CA ASP A 12 -16.86 13.94 9.12
C ASP A 12 -16.26 12.52 9.16
N ALA A 13 -16.96 11.55 8.56
CA ALA A 13 -16.48 10.18 8.47
C ALA A 13 -15.23 10.08 7.58
N TRP A 14 -15.17 10.82 6.48
CA TRP A 14 -14.00 10.81 5.60
C TRP A 14 -12.77 11.38 6.30
N GLU A 15 -12.92 12.45 7.06
CA GLU A 15 -11.85 13.03 7.88
C GLU A 15 -11.29 12.03 8.89
N ALA A 16 -12.16 11.35 9.64
CA ALA A 16 -11.73 10.32 10.58
C ALA A 16 -11.00 9.15 9.89
N GLU A 17 -11.49 8.72 8.72
CA GLU A 17 -10.82 7.65 7.97
C GLU A 17 -9.49 8.12 7.35
N LEU A 18 -9.34 9.40 6.97
CA LEU A 18 -8.06 9.93 6.53
C LEU A 18 -7.02 9.89 7.65
N THR A 19 -7.40 10.17 8.90
CA THR A 19 -6.52 9.98 10.06
C THR A 19 -6.12 8.52 10.21
N ASN A 20 -7.07 7.58 10.12
CA ASN A 20 -6.77 6.15 10.20
C ASN A 20 -5.83 5.68 9.08
N VAL A 21 -6.03 6.17 7.85
CA VAL A 21 -5.14 5.89 6.73
C VAL A 21 -3.75 6.42 7.04
N GLN A 22 -3.64 7.67 7.49
CA GLN A 22 -2.35 8.29 7.80
C GLN A 22 -1.59 7.50 8.86
N SER A 23 -2.25 7.11 9.95
CA SER A 23 -1.65 6.27 10.99
C SER A 23 -1.17 4.93 10.42
N ALA A 24 -2.00 4.24 9.64
CA ALA A 24 -1.61 2.96 9.04
C ALA A 24 -0.41 3.08 8.08
N VAL A 25 -0.29 4.19 7.35
CA VAL A 25 0.86 4.47 6.49
C VAL A 25 2.13 4.71 7.32
N ILE A 26 2.03 5.50 8.39
CA ILE A 26 3.16 5.77 9.29
C ILE A 26 3.64 4.48 9.96
N ASP A 27 2.70 3.66 10.44
CA ASP A 27 2.98 2.40 11.12
C ASP A 27 3.37 1.27 10.16
N LYS A 28 3.31 1.52 8.84
CA LYS A 28 3.54 0.53 7.77
C LYS A 28 2.67 -0.72 7.94
N ASP A 29 1.45 -0.55 8.47
CA ASP A 29 0.47 -1.63 8.67
C ASP A 29 -0.42 -1.75 7.43
N TYR A 30 -0.15 -2.76 6.61
CA TYR A 30 -0.88 -3.00 5.37
C TYR A 30 -2.34 -3.39 5.61
N ASP A 31 -2.64 -4.16 6.66
CA ASP A 31 -3.99 -4.64 6.93
C ASP A 31 -4.87 -3.50 7.43
N ALA A 32 -4.34 -2.67 8.34
CA ALA A 32 -5.01 -1.45 8.78
C ALA A 32 -5.21 -0.49 7.61
N LEU A 33 -4.19 -0.30 6.76
CA LEU A 33 -4.26 0.56 5.58
C LEU A 33 -5.37 0.10 4.63
N ARG A 34 -5.44 -1.20 4.33
CA ARG A 34 -6.44 -1.78 3.44
C ARG A 34 -7.85 -1.54 3.95
N GLN A 35 -8.08 -1.74 5.24
CA GLN A 35 -9.40 -1.52 5.84
C GLN A 35 -9.79 -0.05 5.85
N ALA A 36 -8.90 0.84 6.30
CA ALA A 36 -9.13 2.28 6.34
C ALA A 36 -9.36 2.86 4.94
N SER A 37 -8.59 2.42 3.95
CA SER A 37 -8.76 2.84 2.54
C SER A 37 -10.12 2.42 1.98
N SER A 38 -10.58 1.21 2.30
CA SER A 38 -11.90 0.74 1.86
C SER A 38 -13.03 1.59 2.47
N ARG A 39 -12.95 1.93 3.75
CA ARG A 39 -13.94 2.79 4.41
C ARG A 39 -13.89 4.22 3.90
N SER A 40 -12.70 4.80 3.79
CA SER A 40 -12.46 6.12 3.19
C SER A 40 -13.04 6.24 1.78
N GLY A 41 -12.82 5.22 0.93
CA GLY A 41 -13.35 5.18 -0.44
C GLY A 41 -14.88 5.20 -0.50
N LYS A 42 -15.58 4.59 0.47
CA LYS A 42 -17.05 4.66 0.54
C LYS A 42 -17.53 6.08 0.82
N GLN A 43 -16.88 6.79 1.76
CA GLN A 43 -17.24 8.17 2.10
C GLN A 43 -16.95 9.12 0.94
N TYR A 44 -15.79 8.98 0.32
CA TYR A 44 -15.44 9.73 -0.89
C TYR A 44 -16.47 9.52 -2.00
N HIS A 45 -16.96 8.30 -2.21
CA HIS A 45 -17.98 8.04 -3.22
C HIS A 45 -19.30 8.79 -2.97
N ILE A 46 -19.73 8.87 -1.70
CA ILE A 46 -20.92 9.62 -1.29
C ILE A 46 -20.71 11.11 -1.59
N ILE A 47 -19.58 11.68 -1.12
CA ILE A 47 -19.21 13.07 -1.34
C ILE A 47 -19.16 13.38 -2.85
N HIS A 48 -18.48 12.55 -3.63
CA HIS A 48 -18.34 12.72 -5.08
C HIS A 48 -19.68 12.67 -5.80
N LYS A 49 -20.60 11.79 -5.39
CA LYS A 49 -21.95 11.71 -5.97
C LYS A 49 -22.72 13.01 -5.72
N VAL A 50 -22.61 13.60 -4.53
CA VAL A 50 -23.26 14.88 -4.20
C VAL A 50 -22.65 16.02 -5.01
N ILE A 51 -21.32 16.13 -5.08
CA ILE A 51 -20.62 17.14 -5.89
C ILE A 51 -20.99 17.03 -7.39
N ARG A 52 -21.14 15.79 -7.89
CA ARG A 52 -21.49 15.56 -9.30
C ARG A 52 -22.94 15.94 -9.62
N ASN A 53 -23.85 15.74 -8.67
CA ASN A 53 -25.29 15.95 -8.88
C ASN A 53 -25.76 17.38 -8.57
N GLY A 54 -24.91 18.22 -8.00
CA GLY A 54 -25.22 19.61 -7.69
C GLY A 54 -23.99 20.39 -7.24
N SER A 55 -24.06 21.72 -7.34
CA SER A 55 -23.02 22.59 -6.77
C SER A 55 -23.16 22.61 -5.25
N ILE A 56 -22.06 22.40 -4.53
CA ILE A 56 -22.01 22.72 -3.10
C ILE A 56 -21.98 24.24 -2.99
N GLU A 57 -23.13 24.83 -2.67
CA GLU A 57 -23.30 26.27 -2.47
C GLU A 57 -22.72 26.74 -1.11
N ASP A 58 -22.60 25.82 -0.15
CA ASP A 58 -21.97 26.08 1.14
C ASP A 58 -20.44 26.25 0.99
N LYS A 59 -19.99 27.49 1.19
CA LYS A 59 -18.57 27.87 1.14
C LYS A 59 -17.74 27.15 2.21
N SER A 60 -18.28 26.96 3.42
CA SER A 60 -17.56 26.29 4.51
C SER A 60 -17.31 24.82 4.17
N LEU A 61 -18.34 24.13 3.67
CA LEU A 61 -18.22 22.74 3.23
C LEU A 61 -17.22 22.59 2.09
N ARG A 62 -17.20 23.52 1.13
CA ARG A 62 -16.23 23.53 0.03
C ARG A 62 -14.79 23.71 0.52
N THR A 63 -14.56 24.63 1.47
CA THR A 63 -13.24 24.82 2.08
C THR A 63 -12.78 23.54 2.77
N ARG A 64 -13.64 22.93 3.60
CA ARG A 64 -13.32 21.69 4.31
C ARG A 64 -13.00 20.53 3.36
N LEU A 65 -13.77 20.37 2.29
CA LEU A 65 -13.49 19.36 1.26
C LEU A 65 -12.15 19.59 0.55
N THR A 66 -11.80 20.85 0.30
CA THR A 66 -10.50 21.21 -0.28
C THR A 66 -9.37 20.84 0.67
N GLU A 67 -9.50 21.14 1.95
CA GLU A 67 -8.51 20.78 2.98
C GLU A 67 -8.34 19.27 3.10
N LEU A 68 -9.44 18.51 3.12
CA LEU A 68 -9.40 17.04 3.15
C LEU A 68 -8.73 16.46 1.89
N ALA A 69 -9.01 17.03 0.71
CA ALA A 69 -8.34 16.64 -0.52
C ALA A 69 -6.83 16.93 -0.47
N THR A 70 -6.41 18.07 0.07
CA THR A 70 -5.00 18.39 0.29
C THR A 70 -4.35 17.41 1.27
N SER A 71 -5.02 17.08 2.38
CA SER A 71 -4.52 16.08 3.34
C SER A 71 -4.38 14.70 2.70
N TRP A 72 -5.35 14.27 1.88
CA TRP A 72 -5.26 13.03 1.13
C TRP A 72 -4.06 13.00 0.18
N LEU A 73 -3.80 14.08 -0.55
CA LEU A 73 -2.64 14.16 -1.45
C LEU A 73 -1.31 14.02 -0.69
N LYS A 74 -1.18 14.63 0.50
CA LYS A 74 0.01 14.46 1.35
C LYS A 74 0.17 13.02 1.81
N ILE A 75 -0.91 12.37 2.23
CA ILE A 75 -0.89 10.95 2.61
C ILE A 75 -0.43 10.09 1.41
N GLN A 76 -0.89 10.40 0.19
CA GLN A 76 -0.45 9.70 -1.02
C GLN A 76 1.04 9.86 -1.32
N GLU A 77 1.64 11.01 -0.99
CA GLU A 77 3.09 11.20 -1.11
C GLU A 77 3.84 10.24 -0.16
N THR A 78 3.44 10.16 1.10
CA THR A 78 4.01 9.22 2.08
C THR A 78 3.80 7.76 1.67
N MET A 79 2.64 7.43 1.10
CA MET A 79 2.39 6.09 0.55
C MET A 79 3.35 5.74 -0.59
N LYS A 80 3.68 6.69 -1.47
CA LYS A 80 4.61 6.46 -2.58
C LYS A 80 6.02 6.19 -2.09
N GLU A 81 6.45 6.90 -1.05
CA GLU A 81 7.74 6.64 -0.39
C GLU A 81 7.76 5.21 0.16
N TRP A 82 6.73 4.82 0.90
CA TRP A 82 6.62 3.45 1.42
C TRP A 82 6.58 2.38 0.33
N MET A 83 5.85 2.61 -0.77
CA MET A 83 5.85 1.69 -1.93
C MET A 83 7.25 1.51 -2.52
N THR A 84 8.02 2.60 -2.63
CA THR A 84 9.39 2.55 -3.16
C THR A 84 10.32 1.74 -2.25
N GLU A 85 10.15 1.86 -0.92
CA GLU A 85 10.88 1.04 0.05
C GLU A 85 10.53 -0.45 -0.11
N VAL A 86 9.25 -0.78 -0.22
CA VAL A 86 8.79 -2.17 -0.41
C VAL A 86 9.32 -2.77 -1.71
N GLU A 87 9.32 -2.01 -2.81
CA GLU A 87 9.90 -2.44 -4.09
C GLU A 87 11.40 -2.75 -3.95
N THR A 88 12.14 -1.87 -3.26
CA THR A 88 13.58 -2.05 -3.03
C THR A 88 13.87 -3.29 -2.18
N GLU A 89 13.08 -3.52 -1.12
CA GLU A 89 13.19 -4.71 -0.28
C GLU A 89 12.86 -5.99 -1.06
N LEU A 90 11.82 -5.95 -1.90
CA LEU A 90 11.42 -7.08 -2.72
C LEU A 90 12.51 -7.46 -3.72
N ASP A 91 13.16 -6.47 -4.35
CA ASP A 91 14.29 -6.69 -5.25
C ASP A 91 15.50 -7.31 -4.51
N ALA A 92 15.80 -6.84 -3.29
CA ALA A 92 16.86 -7.40 -2.46
C ALA A 92 16.57 -8.87 -2.07
N VAL A 93 15.33 -9.17 -1.67
CA VAL A 93 14.87 -10.53 -1.35
C VAL A 93 14.94 -11.44 -2.59
N SER A 94 14.51 -10.94 -3.75
CA SER A 94 14.58 -11.64 -5.03
C SER A 94 16.03 -11.98 -5.41
N ALA A 95 16.95 -11.02 -5.28
CA ALA A 95 18.37 -11.22 -5.52
C ALA A 95 18.98 -12.27 -4.58
N LYS A 96 18.66 -12.19 -3.27
CA LYS A 96 19.10 -13.17 -2.26
C LYS A 96 18.57 -14.57 -2.56
N ASN A 97 17.30 -14.69 -2.96
CA ASN A 97 16.70 -15.97 -3.31
C ASN A 97 17.32 -16.57 -4.58
N LYS A 98 17.63 -15.75 -5.59
CA LYS A 98 18.38 -16.19 -6.78
C LYS A 98 19.77 -16.71 -6.41
N LEU A 99 20.50 -16.02 -5.52
CA LEU A 99 21.81 -16.47 -5.04
C LEU A 99 21.70 -17.79 -4.27
N LYS A 100 20.74 -17.91 -3.33
CA LYS A 100 20.49 -19.15 -2.58
C LYS A 100 20.19 -20.33 -3.51
N LYS A 101 19.38 -20.11 -4.54
CA LYS A 101 19.07 -21.13 -5.56
C LYS A 101 20.32 -21.55 -6.35
N LYS A 102 21.18 -20.61 -6.74
CA LYS A 102 22.46 -20.90 -7.41
C LYS A 102 23.39 -21.70 -6.50
N MET A 103 23.56 -21.28 -5.24
CA MET A 103 24.39 -21.99 -4.27
C MET A 103 23.91 -23.41 -4.02
N ASN A 104 22.60 -23.60 -3.79
CA ASN A 104 22.04 -24.94 -3.61
C ASN A 104 22.27 -25.82 -4.84
N LYS A 105 22.11 -25.28 -6.05
CA LYS A 105 22.42 -26.01 -7.29
C LYS A 105 23.89 -26.41 -7.36
N THR A 106 24.82 -25.49 -7.07
CA THR A 106 26.25 -25.79 -7.05
C THR A 106 26.61 -26.82 -5.99
N TYR A 107 26.04 -26.73 -4.79
CA TYR A 107 26.26 -27.66 -3.69
C TYR A 107 25.81 -29.08 -4.05
N HIS A 108 24.58 -29.24 -4.58
CA HIS A 108 24.09 -30.55 -5.03
C HIS A 108 24.91 -31.09 -6.21
N ASN A 109 25.23 -30.25 -7.20
CA ASN A 109 26.07 -30.66 -8.32
C ASN A 109 27.47 -31.11 -7.87
N PHE A 110 28.04 -30.47 -6.85
CA PHE A 110 29.34 -30.85 -6.28
C PHE A 110 29.27 -32.17 -5.52
N GLN A 111 28.18 -32.44 -4.78
CA GLN A 111 27.95 -33.74 -4.16
C GLN A 111 27.79 -34.88 -5.19
N ASP A 112 27.10 -34.62 -6.30
CA ASP A 112 26.92 -35.61 -7.39
C ASP A 112 28.22 -35.89 -8.16
N THR A 113 29.10 -34.89 -8.32
CA THR A 113 30.39 -35.05 -9.00
C THR A 113 31.51 -35.59 -8.11
N SER A 114 31.51 -35.28 -6.81
CA SER A 114 32.51 -35.80 -5.86
C SER A 114 32.31 -37.27 -5.50
N GLY A 115 31.15 -37.86 -5.79
CA GLY A 115 30.88 -39.29 -5.59
C GLY A 115 31.34 -40.22 -6.73
N THR A 116 31.66 -39.71 -7.93
CA THR A 116 31.67 -40.57 -9.14
C THR A 116 33.04 -40.79 -9.81
N HIS A 117 34.13 -40.08 -9.49
CA HIS A 117 35.42 -40.32 -10.17
C HIS A 117 36.67 -40.17 -9.29
N VAL A 118 36.81 -41.03 -8.28
CA VAL A 118 38.14 -41.44 -7.78
C VAL A 118 38.27 -42.96 -7.88
N LYS A 119 38.20 -43.51 -9.10
CA LYS A 119 38.89 -44.77 -9.39
C LYS A 119 40.35 -44.42 -9.61
N LEU A 120 41.09 -44.31 -8.51
CA LEU A 120 42.54 -44.41 -8.55
C LEU A 120 42.87 -45.70 -9.30
N ARG A 121 43.59 -45.57 -10.42
CA ARG A 121 44.30 -46.68 -11.05
C ARG A 121 45.18 -47.29 -9.96
N ALA A 122 44.79 -48.44 -9.43
CA ALA A 122 45.71 -49.35 -8.79
C ALA A 122 46.31 -50.19 -9.93
N GLU A 123 47.63 -50.13 -9.99
CA GLU A 123 48.53 -50.79 -10.93
C GLU A 123 48.38 -52.33 -10.93
#